data_AF-A0A4Y7RNT4-F1
#
_entry.id   AF-A0A4Y7RNT4-F1
#
_cell.length_a   1.000
_cell.length_b   1.000
_cell.length_c   1.000
_cell.angle_alpha   90.00
_cell.angle_beta   90.00
_cell.angle_gamma   90.00
#
_symmetry.space_group_name_H-M   'P 1'
#
loop_
_entity.id
_entity.type
_entity.pdbx_description
1 polymer ?
#
loop_
_entity_poly.entity_id
_entity_poly.type
_entity_poly.pdbx_seq_one_letter_code
_entity_poly.pdbx_strand_id
1 'polypeptide(L)'
;MTPAWEILTGDPNLLLLKALIYEVAELSLAVKLDLSRYPFLADLDWFERVLHRVSSTFTLIVIGQVSVGKSSFINSLFGRKLLLLSDRPTDEVLSVLLAADQGEPEHAEKILRDGLVERFVSLDKAMRFLRQQDTPSEQQFNCSDVQLYLHKLALFATHPDH
;
A
#
# COMPACT_ATOMS: atom_id res chain seq x y z
N MET A 1 -1.91 -0.97 -17.01
CA MET A 1 -1.60 0.45 -16.71
C MET A 1 -1.11 0.52 -15.28
N THR A 2 0.18 0.78 -15.12
CA THR A 2 0.88 1.00 -13.85
C THR A 2 0.22 2.17 -13.09
N PRO A 3 -0.08 2.09 -11.79
CA PRO A 3 -0.57 3.26 -11.06
C PRO A 3 0.52 4.33 -11.02
N ALA A 4 0.14 5.58 -11.32
CA ALA A 4 1.05 6.68 -11.58
C ALA A 4 2.03 7.03 -10.45
N TRP A 5 1.80 6.55 -9.22
CA TRP A 5 2.65 6.83 -8.06
C TRP A 5 3.76 5.79 -7.83
N GLU A 6 3.54 4.50 -8.19
CA GLU A 6 4.57 3.45 -8.14
C GLU A 6 5.70 3.69 -9.15
N ILE A 7 5.40 4.43 -10.23
CA ILE A 7 6.36 4.76 -11.27
C ILE A 7 7.36 5.83 -10.79
N LEU A 8 7.03 6.63 -9.77
CA LEU A 8 7.80 7.83 -9.47
C LEU A 8 9.19 7.52 -8.91
N THR A 9 9.30 6.50 -8.06
CA THR A 9 10.56 5.96 -7.55
C THR A 9 11.20 5.05 -8.60
N GLY A 10 11.84 5.65 -9.61
CA GLY A 10 12.49 4.94 -10.71
C GLY A 10 12.11 5.43 -12.10
N ASP A 11 11.19 6.40 -12.21
CA ASP A 11 10.85 7.04 -13.48
C ASP A 11 12.12 7.67 -14.11
N PRO A 12 12.49 7.29 -15.34
CA PRO A 12 13.71 7.80 -15.97
C PRO A 12 13.69 9.33 -16.14
N ASN A 13 12.51 9.95 -16.32
CA ASN A 13 12.39 11.40 -16.41
C ASN A 13 12.58 12.08 -15.05
N LEU A 14 12.12 11.47 -13.96
CA LEU A 14 12.34 12.01 -12.61
C LEU A 14 13.79 11.84 -12.17
N LEU A 15 14.44 10.74 -12.55
CA LEU A 15 15.88 10.55 -12.36
C LEU A 15 16.69 11.57 -13.17
N LEU A 16 16.30 11.83 -14.41
CA LEU A 16 16.90 12.87 -15.25
C LEU A 16 16.70 14.27 -14.64
N LEU A 17 15.49 14.59 -14.21
CA LEU A 17 15.18 15.86 -13.56
C LEU A 17 16.03 16.05 -12.29
N LYS A 18 16.18 15.01 -11.48
CA LYS A 18 17.07 15.03 -10.31
C LYS A 18 18.52 15.33 -10.69
N ALA A 19 19.05 14.66 -11.71
CA ALA A 19 20.41 14.90 -12.19
C ALA A 19 20.60 16.36 -12.66
N LEU A 20 19.64 16.88 -13.42
CA LEU A 20 19.66 18.27 -13.90
C LEU A 20 19.62 19.28 -12.75
N ILE A 21 18.86 19.02 -11.68
CA ILE A 21 18.83 19.90 -10.50
C ILE A 21 20.22 20.01 -9.86
N TYR A 22 20.94 18.88 -9.72
CA TYR A 22 22.30 18.89 -9.19
C TYR A 22 23.28 19.62 -10.13
N GLU A 23 23.22 19.38 -11.43
CA GLU A 23 24.08 20.06 -12.41
C GLU A 23 23.88 21.60 -12.38
N VAL A 24 22.62 22.05 -12.33
CA VAL A 24 22.31 23.49 -12.25
C VAL A 24 22.82 24.09 -10.94
N ALA A 25 22.76 23.35 -9.83
CA ALA A 25 23.28 23.79 -8.55
C ALA A 25 24.81 23.94 -8.57
N GLU A 26 25.54 22.96 -9.13
CA GLU A 26 26.99 23.03 -9.29
C GLU A 26 27.41 24.21 -10.16
N LEU A 27 26.75 24.41 -11.30
CA LEU A 27 27.00 25.55 -12.19
C LEU A 27 26.74 26.88 -11.49
N SER A 28 25.66 26.95 -10.69
CA SER A 28 25.30 28.16 -9.94
C SER A 28 26.35 28.52 -8.88
N LEU A 29 26.95 27.53 -8.22
CA LEU A 29 28.09 27.72 -7.32
C LEU A 29 29.34 28.17 -8.06
N ALA A 30 29.63 27.57 -9.22
CA ALA A 30 30.81 27.91 -10.03
C ALA A 30 30.79 29.38 -10.51
N VAL A 31 29.62 29.90 -10.88
CA VAL A 31 29.44 31.30 -11.30
C VAL A 31 29.20 32.27 -10.14
N LYS A 32 29.23 31.79 -8.88
CA LYS A 32 28.95 32.57 -7.67
C LYS A 32 27.59 33.27 -7.72
N LEU A 33 26.58 32.57 -8.20
CA LEU A 33 25.21 33.07 -8.24
C LEU A 33 24.72 33.36 -6.82
N ASP A 34 24.03 34.49 -6.63
CA ASP A 34 23.35 34.81 -5.38
C ASP A 34 22.11 33.92 -5.22
N LEU A 35 22.29 32.77 -4.56
CA LEU A 35 21.24 31.77 -4.35
C LEU A 35 20.07 32.27 -3.49
N SER A 36 20.22 33.38 -2.75
CA SER A 36 19.12 33.99 -1.99
C SER A 36 17.96 34.43 -2.88
N ARG A 37 18.24 34.69 -4.17
CA ARG A 37 17.25 35.07 -5.18
C ARG A 37 16.57 33.87 -5.85
N TYR A 38 17.06 32.66 -5.58
CA TYR A 38 16.58 31.41 -6.19
C TYR A 38 16.38 30.32 -5.14
N PRO A 39 15.31 30.41 -4.31
CA PRO A 39 15.08 29.49 -3.19
C PRO A 39 15.08 28.00 -3.59
N PHE A 40 14.61 27.68 -4.80
CA PHE A 40 14.58 26.31 -5.34
C PHE A 40 15.97 25.73 -5.63
N LEU A 41 16.96 26.57 -5.93
CA LEU A 41 18.35 26.14 -6.13
C LEU A 41 19.12 26.06 -4.81
N ALA A 42 18.64 26.77 -3.78
CA ALA A 42 19.22 26.74 -2.44
C ALA A 42 18.80 25.48 -1.64
N ASP A 43 17.70 24.83 -2.01
CA ASP A 43 17.08 23.72 -1.29
C ASP A 43 17.04 22.45 -2.14
N LEU A 44 18.18 21.82 -2.40
CA LEU A 44 18.26 20.67 -3.33
C LEU A 44 17.45 19.45 -2.89
N ASP A 45 17.05 19.39 -1.61
CA ASP A 45 16.28 18.29 -1.04
C ASP A 45 14.76 18.44 -1.27
N TRP A 46 14.29 19.57 -1.83
CA TRP A 46 12.86 19.78 -2.08
C TRP A 46 12.24 18.68 -2.95
N PHE A 47 13.00 18.20 -3.93
CA PHE A 47 12.58 17.18 -4.86
C PHE A 47 12.36 15.83 -4.15
N GLU A 48 13.31 15.43 -3.29
CA GLU A 48 13.20 14.23 -2.46
C GLU A 48 11.99 14.28 -1.52
N ARG A 49 11.73 15.43 -0.90
CA ARG A 49 10.57 15.59 -0.02
C ARG A 49 9.24 15.45 -0.77
N VAL A 50 9.17 16.00 -1.98
CA VAL A 50 7.98 15.84 -2.84
C VAL A 50 7.82 14.38 -3.24
N LEU A 51 8.88 13.74 -3.76
CA LEU A 51 8.86 12.33 -4.15
C LEU A 51 8.41 11.43 -3.00
N HIS A 52 9.03 11.56 -1.83
CA HIS A 52 8.65 10.80 -0.65
C HIS A 52 7.18 11.00 -0.27
N ARG A 53 6.66 12.23 -0.37
CA ARG A 53 5.26 12.51 -0.03
C ARG A 53 4.26 11.93 -1.02
N VAL A 54 4.60 11.88 -2.31
CA VAL A 54 3.70 11.34 -3.34
C VAL A 54 3.80 9.83 -3.48
N SER A 55 4.92 9.23 -3.07
CA SER A 55 5.14 7.77 -3.07
C SER A 55 4.82 7.10 -1.73
N SER A 56 4.58 7.87 -0.65
CA SER A 56 4.33 7.29 0.67
C SER A 56 3.04 6.47 0.70
N THR A 57 3.13 5.23 1.19
CA THR A 57 1.97 4.42 1.55
C THR A 57 1.18 5.10 2.67
N PHE A 58 -0.14 5.21 2.51
CA PHE A 58 -1.02 5.65 3.59
C PHE A 58 -1.66 4.43 4.24
N THR A 59 -1.69 4.39 5.57
CA THR A 59 -2.36 3.33 6.33
C THR A 59 -3.76 3.80 6.72
N LEU A 60 -4.78 3.02 6.34
CA LEU A 60 -6.15 3.21 6.80
C LEU A 60 -6.49 2.12 7.83
N ILE A 61 -6.81 2.52 9.06
CA ILE A 61 -7.27 1.61 10.11
C ILE A 61 -8.78 1.75 10.23
N VAL A 62 -9.52 0.66 10.04
CA VAL A 62 -10.98 0.64 10.15
C VAL A 62 -11.39 0.02 11.48
N ILE A 63 -11.85 0.85 12.41
CA ILE A 63 -12.27 0.45 13.76
C ILE A 63 -13.78 0.63 13.89
N GLY A 64 -14.45 -0.28 14.60
CA GLY A 64 -15.88 -0.15 14.90
C GLY A 64 -16.45 -1.39 15.56
N GLN A 65 -17.64 -1.26 16.14
CA GLN A 65 -18.36 -2.38 16.76
C GLN A 65 -18.64 -3.51 15.75
N VAL A 66 -18.79 -4.73 16.26
CA VAL A 66 -19.13 -5.92 15.47
C VAL A 66 -20.44 -5.67 14.71
N SER A 67 -20.53 -6.14 13.46
CA SER A 67 -21.74 -6.04 12.60
C SER A 67 -22.14 -4.62 12.10
N VAL A 68 -21.37 -3.56 12.35
CA VAL A 68 -21.64 -2.19 11.79
C VAL A 68 -21.23 -2.04 10.31
N GLY A 69 -20.96 -3.14 9.60
CA GLY A 69 -20.67 -3.10 8.16
C GLY A 69 -19.23 -2.70 7.77
N LYS A 70 -18.24 -2.86 8.67
CA LYS A 70 -16.82 -2.64 8.36
C LYS A 70 -16.36 -3.42 7.12
N SER A 71 -16.71 -4.71 7.06
CA SER A 71 -16.41 -5.55 5.90
C SER A 71 -17.14 -5.07 4.63
N SER A 72 -18.37 -4.55 4.75
CA SER A 72 -19.09 -3.93 3.62
C SER A 72 -18.34 -2.70 3.10
N PHE A 73 -17.90 -1.82 4.00
CA PHE A 73 -17.14 -0.63 3.65
C PHE A 73 -15.84 -0.98 2.91
N ILE A 74 -15.07 -1.94 3.44
CA ILE A 74 -13.85 -2.43 2.79
C ILE A 74 -14.16 -3.04 1.41
N ASN A 75 -15.18 -3.89 1.30
CA ASN A 75 -15.54 -4.49 0.01
C ASN A 75 -15.95 -3.45 -1.03
N SER A 76 -16.71 -2.43 -0.62
CA SER A 76 -17.08 -1.31 -1.49
C SER A 76 -15.87 -0.49 -1.91
N LEU A 77 -14.93 -0.23 -0.98
CA LEU A 77 -13.69 0.49 -1.26
C LEU A 77 -12.82 -0.25 -2.30
N PHE A 78 -12.75 -1.57 -2.19
CA PHE A 78 -12.00 -2.43 -3.11
C PHE A 78 -12.78 -2.88 -4.35
N GLY A 79 -14.06 -2.52 -4.46
CA GLY A 79 -14.95 -2.89 -5.58
C GLY A 79 -15.14 -4.40 -5.81
N ARG A 80 -14.77 -5.23 -4.84
CA ARG A 80 -14.97 -6.69 -4.86
C ARG A 80 -15.24 -7.19 -3.45
N LYS A 81 -15.89 -8.36 -3.36
CA LYS A 81 -16.12 -9.04 -2.08
C LYS A 81 -14.82 -9.71 -1.60
N LEU A 82 -14.03 -8.97 -0.84
CA LEU A 82 -12.80 -9.45 -0.19
C LEU A 82 -13.09 -10.02 1.18
N LEU A 83 -13.56 -9.19 2.11
CA LEU A 83 -13.89 -9.60 3.46
C LEU A 83 -15.32 -10.11 3.50
N LEU A 84 -15.57 -11.26 4.13
CA LEU A 84 -16.97 -11.67 4.32
C LEU A 84 -17.69 -10.75 5.32
N LEU A 85 -18.99 -10.56 5.06
CA LEU A 85 -19.93 -9.97 6.00
C LEU A 85 -20.16 -11.00 7.11
N SER A 86 -19.44 -10.87 8.22
CA SER A 86 -19.61 -11.70 9.41
C SER A 86 -20.35 -10.88 10.47
N ASP A 87 -21.42 -11.44 11.02
CA ASP A 87 -22.14 -10.89 12.17
C ASP A 87 -21.49 -11.28 13.51
N ARG A 88 -20.36 -11.99 13.48
CA ARG A 88 -19.64 -12.45 14.67
C ARG A 88 -18.33 -11.67 14.88
N PRO A 89 -17.91 -11.44 16.14
CA PRO A 89 -16.71 -10.69 16.47
C PRO A 89 -15.46 -11.33 15.84
N THR A 90 -14.71 -10.58 15.04
CA THR A 90 -13.47 -11.01 14.36
C THR A 90 -12.24 -10.93 15.28
N ASP A 91 -12.39 -11.34 16.55
CA ASP A 91 -11.64 -10.74 17.65
C ASP A 91 -10.23 -11.32 17.93
N GLU A 92 -9.66 -12.18 17.09
CA GLU A 92 -8.33 -12.77 17.40
C GLU A 92 -7.23 -12.59 16.36
N VAL A 93 -7.56 -12.27 15.10
CA VAL A 93 -6.56 -12.13 14.02
C VAL A 93 -6.80 -10.85 13.23
N LEU A 94 -5.82 -9.95 13.22
CA LEU A 94 -5.88 -8.71 12.45
C LEU A 94 -5.78 -9.03 10.95
N SER A 95 -6.67 -8.46 10.14
CA SER A 95 -6.56 -8.53 8.68
C SER A 95 -5.90 -7.26 8.14
N VAL A 96 -4.77 -7.41 7.47
CA VAL A 96 -4.03 -6.31 6.84
C VAL A 96 -4.11 -6.45 5.33
N LEU A 97 -4.55 -5.39 4.64
CA LEU A 97 -4.65 -5.38 3.18
C LEU A 97 -3.49 -4.56 2.60
N LEU A 98 -2.72 -5.18 1.72
CA LEU A 98 -1.52 -4.61 1.09
C LEU A 98 -1.66 -4.67 -0.43
N ALA A 99 -0.98 -3.76 -1.13
CA ALA A 99 -0.84 -3.87 -2.57
C ALA A 99 0.15 -5.00 -2.89
N ALA A 100 -0.19 -5.86 -3.85
CA ALA A 100 0.76 -6.82 -4.41
C ALA A 100 1.73 -6.11 -5.37
N ASP A 101 3.01 -6.50 -5.33
CA ASP A 101 4.03 -6.01 -6.26
C ASP A 101 3.71 -6.40 -7.70
N GLN A 102 4.21 -5.62 -8.65
CA GLN A 102 3.93 -5.88 -10.06
C GLN A 102 4.59 -7.18 -10.54
N GLY A 103 3.78 -8.05 -11.14
CA GLY A 103 4.22 -9.33 -11.67
C GLY A 103 4.18 -10.48 -10.66
N GLU A 104 3.95 -10.17 -9.37
CA GLU A 104 3.68 -11.17 -8.34
C GLU A 104 2.19 -11.52 -8.32
N PRO A 105 1.79 -12.81 -8.23
CA PRO A 105 0.39 -13.16 -8.06
C PRO A 105 -0.14 -12.67 -6.70
N GLU A 106 -1.45 -12.38 -6.65
CA GLU A 106 -2.10 -12.11 -5.36
C GLU A 106 -1.89 -13.29 -4.42
N HIS A 107 -1.56 -12.98 -3.16
CA HIS A 107 -1.22 -14.00 -2.17
C HIS A 107 -1.56 -13.53 -0.77
N ALA A 108 -1.38 -14.43 0.18
CA ALA A 108 -1.61 -14.14 1.58
C ALA A 108 -0.55 -14.79 2.43
N GLU A 109 -0.23 -14.13 3.53
CA GLU A 109 0.72 -14.60 4.53
C GLU A 109 0.10 -14.46 5.91
N LYS A 110 0.37 -15.41 6.79
CA LYS A 110 0.11 -15.24 8.22
C LYS A 110 1.41 -14.90 8.92
N ILE A 111 1.34 -13.92 9.79
CA ILE A 111 2.39 -13.57 10.72
C ILE A 111 2.04 -14.24 12.05
N LEU A 112 3.00 -14.99 12.57
CA LEU A 112 2.89 -15.61 13.88
C LEU A 112 3.42 -14.65 14.97
N ARG A 113 3.01 -14.87 16.21
CA ARG A 113 3.39 -14.01 17.34
C ARG A 113 4.90 -14.01 17.64
N ASP A 114 5.61 -15.04 17.22
CA ASP A 114 7.07 -15.15 17.27
C ASP A 114 7.78 -14.45 16.10
N GLY A 115 7.02 -13.86 15.18
CA GLY A 115 7.51 -13.16 13.99
C GLY A 115 7.72 -14.07 12.77
N LEU A 116 7.45 -15.37 12.87
CA LEU A 116 7.55 -16.26 11.72
C LEU A 116 6.45 -15.92 10.69
N VAL A 117 6.86 -15.89 9.42
CA VAL A 117 5.96 -15.65 8.29
C VAL A 117 5.69 -16.96 7.56
N GLU A 118 4.42 -17.31 7.39
CA GLU A 118 4.00 -18.47 6.63
C GLU A 118 3.07 -18.07 5.49
N ARG A 119 3.43 -18.44 4.26
CA ARG A 119 2.62 -18.16 3.08
C ARG A 119 1.48 -19.18 2.96
N PHE A 120 0.27 -18.69 2.72
CA PHE A 120 -0.85 -19.55 2.39
C PHE A 120 -0.68 -20.10 0.97
N VAL A 121 -1.09 -21.35 0.78
CA VAL A 121 -1.09 -22.01 -0.54
C VAL A 121 -1.99 -21.30 -1.55
N SER A 122 -3.03 -20.61 -1.08
CA SER A 122 -3.89 -19.76 -1.92
C SER A 122 -4.61 -18.71 -1.09
N LEU A 123 -5.07 -17.64 -1.76
CA LEU A 123 -5.96 -16.63 -1.15
C LEU A 123 -7.22 -17.27 -0.59
N ASP A 124 -7.83 -18.23 -1.29
CA ASP A 124 -9.03 -18.91 -0.79
C ASP A 124 -8.79 -19.62 0.54
N LYS A 125 -7.62 -20.22 0.74
CA LYS A 125 -7.27 -20.83 2.04
C LYS A 125 -7.11 -19.77 3.12
N ALA A 126 -6.45 -18.65 2.83
CA ALA A 126 -6.33 -17.54 3.78
C ALA A 126 -7.71 -16.99 4.17
N MET A 127 -8.60 -16.80 3.19
CA MET A 127 -9.96 -16.37 3.43
C MET A 127 -10.75 -17.38 4.26
N ARG A 128 -10.56 -18.69 4.06
CA ARG A 128 -11.17 -19.71 4.92
C ARG A 128 -10.59 -19.71 6.32
N PHE A 129 -9.29 -19.49 6.48
CA PHE A 129 -8.64 -19.38 7.78
C PHE A 129 -9.22 -18.21 8.59
N LEU A 130 -9.37 -17.04 7.96
CA LEU A 130 -10.02 -15.88 8.55
C LEU A 130 -11.52 -16.10 8.87
N ARG A 131 -12.18 -17.06 8.21
CA ARG A 131 -13.57 -17.45 8.46
C ARG A 131 -13.74 -18.48 9.57
N GLN A 132 -12.76 -19.36 9.77
CA GLN A 132 -12.85 -20.53 10.66
C GLN A 132 -12.63 -20.19 12.15
N GLN A 133 -12.92 -18.96 12.58
CA GLN A 133 -12.88 -18.59 13.99
C GLN A 133 -13.93 -19.33 14.86
N ASP A 134 -14.78 -20.16 14.25
CA ASP A 134 -15.75 -21.03 14.94
C ASP A 134 -15.12 -22.29 15.58
N THR A 135 -13.85 -22.62 15.29
CA THR A 135 -13.13 -23.72 15.97
C THR A 135 -11.66 -23.36 16.06
N PRO A 136 -11.22 -22.66 17.14
CA PRO A 136 -9.86 -22.18 17.23
C PRO A 136 -8.92 -23.39 17.27
N SER A 137 -8.26 -23.63 16.14
CA SER A 137 -7.11 -24.52 16.10
C SER A 137 -5.96 -23.81 16.81
N GLU A 138 -5.05 -24.54 17.46
CA GLU A 138 -3.85 -23.97 18.10
C GLU A 138 -3.08 -23.00 17.17
N GLN A 139 -3.21 -23.20 15.86
CA GLN A 139 -2.61 -22.38 14.81
C GLN A 139 -3.17 -20.95 14.72
N GLN A 140 -4.37 -20.66 15.21
CA GLN A 140 -4.96 -19.31 15.23
C GLN A 140 -4.52 -18.51 16.45
N PHE A 141 -4.37 -19.15 17.62
CA PHE A 141 -3.86 -18.48 18.82
C PHE A 141 -2.44 -17.94 18.63
N ASN A 142 -1.62 -18.63 17.83
CA ASN A 142 -0.26 -18.19 17.53
C ASN A 142 -0.19 -17.20 16.35
N CYS A 143 -1.30 -16.81 15.73
CA CYS A 143 -1.31 -15.85 14.63
C CYS A 143 -1.56 -14.43 15.18
N SER A 144 -0.75 -13.45 14.76
CA SER A 144 -0.97 -12.03 15.07
C SER A 144 -1.87 -11.39 14.01
N ASP A 145 -1.52 -11.60 12.75
CA ASP A 145 -2.17 -10.97 11.62
C ASP A 145 -2.06 -11.82 10.36
N VAL A 146 -2.99 -11.59 9.45
CA VAL A 146 -2.99 -12.13 8.10
C VAL A 146 -2.90 -10.97 7.13
N GLN A 147 -1.85 -10.99 6.32
CA GLN A 147 -1.56 -10.00 5.30
C GLN A 147 -2.06 -10.52 3.95
N LEU A 148 -2.94 -9.75 3.31
CA LEU A 148 -3.49 -10.05 1.99
C LEU A 148 -2.87 -9.10 0.98
N TYR A 149 -2.04 -9.63 0.10
CA TYR A 149 -1.39 -8.89 -0.99
C TYR A 149 -2.28 -8.98 -2.22
N LEU A 150 -2.87 -7.84 -2.58
CA LEU A 150 -3.96 -7.75 -3.53
C LEU A 150 -3.57 -6.81 -4.67
N HIS A 151 -3.90 -7.19 -5.90
CA HIS A 151 -3.84 -6.27 -7.01
C HIS A 151 -5.02 -5.30 -6.95
N LYS A 152 -4.77 -4.09 -7.46
CA LYS A 152 -5.84 -3.13 -7.74
C LYS A 152 -6.75 -3.70 -8.83
N LEU A 153 -8.04 -3.83 -8.54
CA LEU A 153 -9.04 -3.89 -9.61
C LEU A 153 -9.11 -2.52 -10.26
N ALA A 154 -9.24 -2.49 -11.59
CA ALA A 154 -9.47 -1.29 -12.39
C ALA A 154 -10.83 -0.63 -12.03
N LEU A 155 -10.94 -0.13 -10.80
CA LEU A 155 -11.95 0.82 -10.38
C LEU A 155 -11.51 2.16 -10.95
N PHE A 156 -12.42 2.81 -11.66
CA PHE A 156 -12.19 3.93 -12.57
C PHE A 156 -11.68 3.56 -13.97
N ALA A 157 -12.27 2.54 -14.60
CA ALA A 157 -12.55 2.71 -16.02
C ALA A 157 -13.58 3.85 -16.10
N THR A 158 -13.12 5.03 -16.52
CA THR A 158 -13.95 6.16 -16.90
C THR A 158 -15.10 5.63 -17.77
N HIS A 159 -16.33 5.90 -17.35
CA HIS A 159 -17.48 5.81 -18.26
C HIS A 159 -17.10 6.55 -19.54
N PRO A 160 -17.11 5.92 -20.73
CA PRO A 160 -17.12 6.67 -21.96
C PRO A 160 -18.46 7.41 -22.00
N ASP A 161 -18.39 8.72 -22.16
CA ASP A 161 -19.53 9.62 -22.27
C ASP A 161 -20.57 9.08 -23.27
N HIS A 162 -21.84 9.08 -22.84
CA HIS A 162 -23.02 9.01 -23.69
C HIS A 162 -23.76 10.34 -23.60
#